data_AF-A0A915A7V2-F1
#
_entry.id   AF-A0A915A7V2-F1
#
_cell.length_a   1.000
_cell.length_b   1.000
_cell.length_c   1.000
_cell.angle_alpha   90.00
_cell.angle_beta   90.00
_cell.angle_gamma   90.00
#
_symmetry.space_group_name_H-M   'P 1'
#
loop_
_entity.id
_entity.type
_entity.pdbx_description
1 polymer ?
#
loop_
_entity_poly.entity_id
_entity_poly.type
_entity_poly.pdbx_seq_one_letter_code
_entity_poly.pdbx_strand_id
1 'polypeptide(L)'
;MIIAFSAIKNIRKLVEMPGTVHSTVTCMFGFRFISMVWTLVGHSFAFVQVFIENVEQYKEDMVNGFFNQWITNFTLSVDIFFVLSGSLTAYIWFMKTYSSPPAFQPSWTSWAYWLRFYRHRLIRLWPAYIYTIVDGGMRASLQHYHAAWPPVDPAIQCPKYWWHNILFINSIYSNRCMPWTWYIGTEFIFYFVSPVFLLTLRSSPRCGLLLSFATIFTSSLLNAIAMVVWNFPPTQFFWKQPQIFSTDFVQHHIMMYIKPWYRIGPYVIGILLGYSLASIQNSNVKVSLTKCQQLAGWVFACVAAFCIIFGLYPALQGWNWPVYHVLYGATHRIVFACAIAWVIYACHAGYGGFINDVLSMKLLLPLSTLCYSVYLVHVIFVVFTFLLAPFPITYANKWPIFGHCIVQLLLSYFFGTLCALIAELPALNLERIIFRESEKKTLNVNLQHSQRFRKRTGRTLDTR
;
A
#
# COMPACT_ATOMS: atom_id res chain seq x y z
N MET A 1 -16.60 27.09 2.39
CA MET A 1 -15.37 26.34 2.71
C MET A 1 -15.40 25.68 4.10
N ILE A 2 -15.91 26.33 5.15
CA ILE A 2 -15.98 25.78 6.53
C ILE A 2 -16.69 24.40 6.62
N ILE A 3 -17.74 24.17 5.84
CA ILE A 3 -18.46 22.87 5.79
C ILE A 3 -17.54 21.70 5.39
N ALA A 4 -16.41 21.94 4.72
CA ALA A 4 -15.42 20.91 4.37
C ALA A 4 -14.81 20.25 5.62
N PHE A 5 -14.75 20.99 6.73
CA PHE A 5 -14.21 20.56 8.04
C PHE A 5 -15.28 20.00 8.98
N SER A 6 -16.55 19.89 8.55
CA SER A 6 -17.63 19.38 9.40
C SER A 6 -17.37 17.91 9.77
N ALA A 7 -17.15 17.66 11.07
CA ALA A 7 -16.91 16.32 11.61
C ALA A 7 -18.09 15.38 11.32
N ILE A 8 -19.33 15.83 11.54
CA ILE A 8 -20.55 15.02 11.30
C ILE A 8 -20.61 14.56 9.84
N LYS A 9 -20.37 15.47 8.89
CA LYS A 9 -20.40 15.15 7.45
C LYS A 9 -19.28 14.20 7.07
N ASN A 10 -18.08 14.40 7.62
CA ASN A 10 -16.91 13.58 7.35
C ASN A 10 -17.06 12.17 7.93
N ILE A 11 -17.58 12.04 9.14
CA ILE A 11 -17.86 10.73 9.79
C ILE A 11 -18.93 9.96 9.01
N ARG A 12 -20.03 10.61 8.61
CA ARG A 12 -21.05 9.94 7.77
C ARG A 12 -20.46 9.37 6.49
N LYS A 13 -19.61 10.15 5.81
CA LYS A 13 -18.90 9.74 4.59
C LYS A 13 -17.94 8.56 4.79
N LEU A 14 -17.45 8.31 6.01
CA LEU A 14 -16.60 7.14 6.32
C LEU A 14 -17.41 5.83 6.41
N VAL A 15 -18.70 5.93 6.72
CA VAL A 15 -19.60 4.78 6.95
C VAL A 15 -20.53 4.55 5.75
N GLU A 16 -20.72 5.56 4.91
CA GLU A 16 -21.50 5.45 3.68
C GLU A 16 -20.76 4.63 2.61
N MET A 17 -21.43 3.56 2.13
CA MET A 17 -20.94 2.81 0.99
C MET A 17 -20.80 3.73 -0.24
N PRO A 18 -19.72 3.61 -1.03
CA PRO A 18 -19.58 4.39 -2.25
C PRO A 18 -20.77 4.15 -3.19
N GLY A 19 -21.44 5.22 -3.63
CA GLY A 19 -22.69 5.14 -4.39
C GLY A 19 -22.60 4.52 -5.79
N THR A 20 -21.43 4.02 -6.22
CA THR A 20 -21.27 3.30 -7.49
C THR A 20 -20.79 1.88 -7.21
N VAL A 21 -21.77 0.96 -7.09
CA VAL A 21 -21.54 -0.46 -6.77
C VAL A 21 -20.61 -1.12 -7.79
N HIS A 22 -20.76 -0.78 -9.07
CA HIS A 22 -19.93 -1.30 -10.18
C HIS A 22 -18.53 -0.68 -10.29
N SER A 23 -18.17 0.26 -9.43
CA SER A 23 -16.86 0.94 -9.43
C SER A 23 -16.03 0.62 -8.19
N THR A 24 -16.55 -0.23 -7.30
CA THR A 24 -15.97 -0.48 -5.98
C THR A 24 -15.67 -1.95 -5.78
N VAL A 25 -14.38 -2.29 -5.64
CA VAL A 25 -13.93 -3.64 -5.31
C VAL A 25 -14.03 -3.85 -3.80
N THR A 26 -15.18 -4.35 -3.33
CA THR A 26 -15.53 -4.37 -1.90
C THR A 26 -14.64 -5.29 -1.04
N CYS A 27 -14.16 -6.42 -1.58
CA CYS A 27 -13.24 -7.31 -0.87
C CYS A 27 -11.90 -6.64 -0.49
N MET A 28 -11.54 -5.52 -1.12
CA MET A 28 -10.36 -4.75 -0.73
C MET A 28 -10.49 -4.10 0.65
N PHE A 29 -11.70 -3.95 1.20
CA PHE A 29 -11.88 -3.43 2.56
C PHE A 29 -11.22 -4.35 3.59
N GLY A 30 -11.49 -5.65 3.53
CA GLY A 30 -10.86 -6.64 4.40
C GLY A 30 -9.37 -6.75 4.20
N PHE A 31 -8.88 -6.79 2.95
CA PHE A 31 -7.44 -6.83 2.71
C PHE A 31 -6.70 -5.63 3.30
N ARG A 32 -7.24 -4.41 3.20
CA ARG A 32 -6.62 -3.23 3.83
C ARG A 32 -6.55 -3.37 5.34
N PHE A 33 -7.67 -3.75 5.97
CA PHE A 33 -7.73 -3.89 7.42
C PHE A 33 -6.77 -4.98 7.93
N ILE A 34 -6.85 -6.18 7.35
CA ILE A 34 -6.01 -7.33 7.74
C ILE A 34 -4.53 -7.00 7.53
N SER A 35 -4.17 -6.38 6.41
CA SER A 35 -2.77 -6.00 6.15
C SER A 35 -2.27 -4.94 7.13
N MET A 36 -3.14 -4.00 7.55
CA MET A 36 -2.79 -3.01 8.57
C MET A 36 -2.56 -3.67 9.93
N VAL A 37 -3.45 -4.56 10.36
CA VAL A 37 -3.30 -5.33 11.60
C VAL A 37 -2.01 -6.16 11.55
N TRP A 38 -1.77 -6.87 10.45
CA TRP A 38 -0.58 -7.70 10.29
C TRP A 38 0.71 -6.87 10.35
N THR A 39 0.72 -5.70 9.71
CA THR A 39 1.85 -4.76 9.77
C THR A 39 2.10 -4.26 11.19
N LEU A 40 1.04 -3.89 11.92
CA LEU A 40 1.16 -3.41 13.30
C LEU A 40 1.72 -4.50 14.22
N VAL A 41 1.19 -5.72 14.13
CA VAL A 41 1.69 -6.87 14.91
C VAL A 41 3.16 -7.11 14.60
N GLY A 42 3.53 -7.14 13.32
CA GLY A 42 4.93 -7.32 12.91
C GLY A 42 5.87 -6.25 13.48
N HIS A 43 5.51 -4.97 13.39
CA HIS A 43 6.30 -3.88 13.98
C HIS A 43 6.34 -3.93 15.51
N SER A 44 5.26 -4.33 16.17
CA SER A 44 5.22 -4.48 17.63
C SER A 44 6.20 -5.55 18.11
N PHE A 45 6.16 -6.73 17.50
CA PHE A 45 7.12 -7.80 17.78
C PHE A 45 8.56 -7.42 17.34
N ALA A 46 8.73 -6.64 16.27
CA ALA A 46 10.05 -6.21 15.86
C ALA A 46 10.66 -5.16 16.82
N PHE A 47 9.87 -4.25 17.38
CA PHE A 47 10.40 -3.14 18.21
C PHE A 47 10.46 -3.46 19.70
N VAL A 48 9.64 -4.39 20.21
CA VAL A 48 9.66 -4.77 21.64
C VAL A 48 11.02 -5.29 22.10
N GLN A 49 11.83 -5.85 21.21
CA GLN A 49 13.14 -6.44 21.54
C GLN A 49 14.10 -5.47 22.25
N VAL A 50 13.97 -4.15 22.01
CA VAL A 50 14.81 -3.12 22.65
C VAL A 50 14.44 -2.91 24.12
N PHE A 51 13.25 -3.35 24.51
CA PHE A 51 12.69 -3.19 25.86
C PHE A 51 12.74 -4.49 26.68
N ILE A 52 13.19 -5.60 26.09
CA ILE A 52 13.21 -6.93 26.73
C ILE A 52 14.57 -7.19 27.38
N GLU A 53 14.58 -7.66 28.62
CA GLU A 53 15.80 -8.05 29.35
C GLU A 53 16.43 -9.33 28.77
N ASN A 54 15.67 -10.42 28.72
CA ASN A 54 16.07 -11.72 28.20
C ASN A 54 15.87 -11.81 26.67
N VAL A 55 16.46 -10.84 25.95
CA VAL A 55 16.23 -10.64 24.51
C VAL A 55 16.67 -11.83 23.65
N GLU A 56 17.70 -12.58 24.05
CA GLU A 56 18.15 -13.75 23.26
C GLU A 56 17.11 -14.86 23.31
N GLN A 57 16.53 -15.15 24.47
CA GLN A 57 15.44 -16.13 24.60
C GLN A 57 14.23 -15.74 23.73
N TYR A 58 13.90 -14.44 23.69
CA TYR A 58 12.86 -13.92 22.82
C TYR A 58 13.18 -14.15 21.33
N LYS A 59 14.39 -13.80 20.89
CA LYS A 59 14.84 -13.96 19.51
C LYS A 59 14.85 -15.43 19.08
N GLU A 60 15.31 -16.32 19.95
CA GLU A 60 15.32 -17.76 19.69
C GLU A 60 13.91 -18.32 19.54
N ASP A 61 12.98 -17.96 20.43
CA ASP A 61 11.58 -18.39 20.29
C ASP A 61 10.97 -17.89 18.97
N MET A 62 11.23 -16.65 18.57
CA MET A 62 10.72 -16.11 17.29
C MET A 62 11.25 -16.86 16.06
N VAL A 63 12.49 -17.33 16.09
CA VAL A 63 13.15 -17.96 14.94
C VAL A 63 12.95 -19.47 14.89
N ASN A 64 12.90 -20.14 16.04
CA ASN A 64 12.80 -21.61 16.12
C ASN A 64 11.39 -22.12 15.86
N GLY A 65 10.36 -21.38 16.25
CA GLY A 65 8.97 -21.76 16.00
C GLY A 65 8.59 -21.65 14.52
N PHE A 66 8.32 -22.77 13.85
CA PHE A 66 7.87 -22.80 12.45
C PHE A 66 6.66 -21.89 12.20
N PHE A 67 5.65 -21.95 13.06
CA PHE A 67 4.47 -21.11 12.90
C PHE A 67 4.73 -19.63 13.18
N ASN A 68 5.84 -19.24 13.83
CA ASN A 68 6.14 -17.83 14.09
C ASN A 68 6.47 -17.06 12.80
N GLN A 69 6.59 -17.74 11.65
CA GLN A 69 6.86 -17.10 10.37
C GLN A 69 5.77 -16.17 9.87
N TRP A 70 4.51 -16.35 10.28
CA TRP A 70 3.52 -15.32 9.99
C TRP A 70 3.88 -13.98 10.67
N ILE A 71 4.59 -14.00 11.81
CA ILE A 71 5.14 -12.80 12.45
C ILE A 71 6.46 -12.41 11.81
N THR A 72 7.43 -13.33 11.67
CA THR A 72 8.78 -12.97 11.22
C THR A 72 8.84 -12.57 9.75
N ASN A 73 7.86 -13.01 8.95
CA ASN A 73 7.71 -12.67 7.53
C ASN A 73 6.61 -11.62 7.29
N PHE A 74 6.27 -10.80 8.29
CA PHE A 74 5.19 -9.80 8.18
C PHE A 74 5.39 -8.78 7.07
N THR A 75 6.62 -8.59 6.56
CA THR A 75 6.93 -7.62 5.50
C THR A 75 6.17 -7.84 4.20
N LEU A 76 5.59 -9.03 4.02
CA LEU A 76 4.66 -9.38 2.94
C LEU A 76 3.34 -8.60 2.99
N SER A 77 2.93 -8.09 4.16
CA SER A 77 1.74 -7.25 4.30
C SER A 77 1.81 -6.00 3.39
N VAL A 78 3.03 -5.47 3.21
CA VAL A 78 3.31 -4.32 2.35
C VAL A 78 3.05 -4.64 0.88
N ASP A 79 3.35 -5.87 0.47
CA ASP A 79 3.13 -6.33 -0.90
C ASP A 79 1.62 -6.43 -1.22
N ILE A 80 0.77 -6.73 -0.23
CA ILE A 80 -0.70 -6.62 -0.36
C ILE A 80 -1.08 -5.18 -0.68
N PHE A 81 -0.56 -4.20 0.07
CA PHE A 81 -0.89 -2.80 -0.19
C PHE A 81 -0.44 -2.33 -1.58
N PHE A 82 0.71 -2.80 -2.09
CA PHE A 82 1.13 -2.53 -3.46
C PHE A 82 0.16 -3.12 -4.50
N VAL A 83 -0.26 -4.37 -4.34
CA VAL A 83 -1.27 -5.01 -5.22
C VAL A 83 -2.56 -4.19 -5.21
N LEU A 84 -3.06 -3.82 -4.02
CA LEU A 84 -4.28 -3.03 -3.87
C LEU A 84 -4.19 -1.66 -4.56
N SER A 85 -3.06 -0.96 -4.41
CA SER A 85 -2.87 0.36 -5.01
C SER A 85 -2.79 0.29 -6.54
N GLY A 86 -2.01 -0.64 -7.09
CA GLY A 86 -1.91 -0.84 -8.54
C GLY A 86 -3.25 -1.23 -9.14
N SER A 87 -3.98 -2.14 -8.48
CA SER A 87 -5.30 -2.60 -8.90
C SER A 87 -6.32 -1.47 -8.95
N LEU A 88 -6.42 -0.68 -7.88
CA LEU A 88 -7.38 0.43 -7.83
C LEU A 88 -7.02 1.53 -8.84
N THR A 89 -5.73 1.83 -9.00
CA THR A 89 -5.23 2.82 -9.96
C THR A 89 -5.63 2.44 -11.38
N ALA A 90 -5.34 1.21 -11.79
CA ALA A 90 -5.68 0.72 -13.12
C ALA A 90 -7.20 0.58 -13.31
N TYR A 91 -7.89 -0.06 -12.37
CA TYR A 91 -9.33 -0.31 -12.45
C TYR A 91 -10.13 0.99 -12.64
N ILE A 92 -9.90 1.99 -11.79
CA ILE A 92 -10.60 3.28 -11.89
C ILE A 92 -10.27 3.99 -13.22
N TRP A 93 -9.01 3.95 -13.65
CA TRP A 93 -8.59 4.61 -14.87
C TRP A 93 -9.22 3.98 -16.12
N PHE A 94 -9.22 2.64 -16.21
CA PHE A 94 -9.86 1.91 -17.31
C PHE A 94 -11.37 2.06 -17.30
N MET A 95 -12.04 1.98 -16.14
CA MET A 95 -13.50 2.18 -16.05
C MET A 95 -13.93 3.55 -16.57
N LYS A 96 -13.20 4.62 -16.25
CA LYS A 96 -13.48 5.97 -16.79
C LYS A 96 -13.19 6.08 -18.29
N THR A 97 -12.22 5.32 -18.79
CA THR A 97 -11.86 5.27 -20.21
C THR A 97 -12.86 4.47 -21.04
N TYR A 98 -13.46 3.44 -20.46
CA TYR A 98 -14.47 2.58 -21.08
C TYR A 98 -15.91 3.10 -20.94
N SER A 99 -16.14 4.11 -20.11
CA SER A 99 -17.45 4.76 -19.98
C SER A 99 -17.96 5.24 -21.35
N SER A 100 -19.29 5.29 -21.53
CA SER A 100 -19.93 5.77 -22.77
C SER A 100 -20.81 7.00 -22.47
N PRO A 101 -20.43 8.21 -22.91
CA PRO A 101 -19.18 8.56 -23.59
C PRO A 101 -17.94 8.43 -22.68
N PRO A 102 -16.73 8.23 -23.24
CA PRO A 102 -15.51 8.12 -22.45
C PRO A 102 -15.25 9.44 -21.73
N ALA A 103 -15.00 9.38 -20.42
CA ALA A 103 -14.82 10.57 -19.61
C ALA A 103 -13.57 11.38 -20.04
N PHE A 104 -12.54 10.67 -20.55
CA PHE A 104 -11.32 11.25 -21.08
C PHE A 104 -10.60 10.24 -22.01
N GLN A 105 -9.76 10.73 -22.91
CA GLN A 105 -8.89 9.91 -23.76
C GLN A 105 -7.47 10.49 -23.76
N PRO A 106 -6.63 10.19 -22.75
CA PRO A 106 -5.35 10.84 -22.63
C PRO A 106 -4.33 10.14 -23.53
N SER A 107 -3.45 10.93 -24.12
CA SER A 107 -2.22 10.49 -24.77
C SER A 107 -1.01 10.80 -23.88
N TRP A 108 0.18 10.38 -24.29
CA TRP A 108 1.44 10.79 -23.67
C TRP A 108 1.62 12.32 -23.64
N THR A 109 1.10 13.03 -24.64
CA THR A 109 1.21 14.50 -24.78
C THR A 109 0.16 15.26 -23.96
N SER A 110 -0.76 14.56 -23.29
CA SER A 110 -1.85 15.18 -22.51
C SER A 110 -1.36 15.68 -21.13
N TRP A 111 -0.40 16.60 -21.12
CA TRP A 111 0.25 17.11 -19.90
C TRP A 111 -0.74 17.63 -18.85
N ALA A 112 -1.74 18.40 -19.29
CA ALA A 112 -2.78 18.93 -18.40
C ALA A 112 -3.61 17.84 -17.71
N TYR A 113 -3.78 16.67 -18.33
CA TYR A 113 -4.45 15.53 -17.71
C TYR A 113 -3.55 14.88 -16.66
N TRP A 114 -2.29 14.58 -17.01
CA TRP A 114 -1.34 13.94 -16.10
C TRP A 114 -1.03 14.81 -14.88
N LEU A 115 -0.93 16.14 -15.04
CA LEU A 115 -0.85 17.06 -13.91
C LEU A 115 -2.04 16.96 -12.96
N ARG A 116 -3.27 16.84 -13.47
CA ARG A 116 -4.46 16.65 -12.62
C ARG A 116 -4.45 15.29 -11.94
N PHE A 117 -4.02 14.25 -12.66
CA PHE A 117 -3.89 12.89 -12.14
C PHE A 117 -2.95 12.87 -10.92
N TYR A 118 -1.75 13.45 -11.04
CA TYR A 118 -0.80 13.52 -9.92
C TYR A 118 -1.23 14.47 -8.81
N ARG A 119 -1.77 15.65 -9.16
CA ARG A 119 -2.26 16.62 -8.17
C ARG A 119 -3.34 16.02 -7.27
N HIS A 120 -4.28 15.28 -7.85
CA HIS A 120 -5.33 14.63 -7.08
C HIS A 120 -4.76 13.66 -6.04
N ARG A 121 -3.74 12.89 -6.42
CA ARG A 121 -3.05 11.98 -5.51
C ARG A 121 -2.29 12.72 -4.41
N LEU A 122 -1.58 13.81 -4.75
CA LEU A 122 -0.84 14.63 -3.79
C LEU A 122 -1.75 15.26 -2.75
N ILE A 123 -2.86 15.87 -3.17
CA ILE A 123 -3.82 16.50 -2.24
C ILE A 123 -4.45 15.47 -1.30
N ARG A 124 -4.60 14.22 -1.74
CA ARG A 124 -5.07 13.14 -0.89
C ARG A 124 -4.04 12.72 0.18
N LEU A 125 -2.76 12.63 -0.19
CA LEU A 125 -1.72 12.07 0.69
C LEU A 125 -1.07 13.12 1.61
N TRP A 126 -0.72 14.29 1.07
CA TRP A 126 0.06 15.30 1.77
C TRP A 126 -0.53 15.80 3.10
N PRO A 127 -1.84 16.11 3.23
CA PRO A 127 -2.36 16.72 4.44
C PRO A 127 -2.11 15.88 5.69
N ALA A 128 -2.48 14.60 5.65
CA ALA A 128 -2.25 13.68 6.76
C ALA A 128 -0.74 13.46 6.99
N TYR A 129 0.04 13.35 5.91
CA TYR A 129 1.48 13.12 6.01
C TYR A 129 2.20 14.30 6.67
N ILE A 130 1.92 15.53 6.24
CA ILE A 130 2.43 16.78 6.84
C ILE A 130 1.98 16.86 8.30
N TYR A 131 0.71 16.60 8.59
CA TYR A 131 0.21 16.58 9.97
C TYR A 131 1.03 15.62 10.83
N THR A 132 1.28 14.40 10.38
CA THR A 132 2.07 13.42 11.14
C THR A 132 3.56 13.77 11.25
N ILE A 133 4.16 14.43 10.25
CA ILE A 133 5.53 14.95 10.34
C ILE A 133 5.62 16.04 11.41
N VAL A 134 4.66 16.97 11.41
CA VAL A 134 4.63 18.07 12.37
C VAL A 134 4.34 17.54 13.78
N ASP A 135 3.35 16.66 13.90
CA ASP A 135 2.99 16.00 15.15
C ASP A 135 4.15 15.17 15.71
N GLY A 136 4.62 14.17 14.94
CA GLY A 136 5.69 13.27 15.36
C GLY A 136 7.07 13.93 15.45
N GLY A 137 7.35 14.94 14.63
CA GLY A 137 8.64 15.64 14.62
C GLY A 137 8.75 16.75 15.66
N MET A 138 7.69 17.56 15.85
CA MET A 138 7.72 18.70 16.78
C MET A 138 7.17 18.36 18.18
N ARG A 139 6.18 17.48 18.33
CA ARG A 139 5.70 17.12 19.69
C ARG A 139 6.64 16.14 20.36
N ALA A 140 7.22 15.17 19.66
CA ALA A 140 8.22 14.28 20.25
C ALA A 140 9.44 15.07 20.78
N SER A 141 9.91 16.09 20.05
CA SER A 141 11.01 16.95 20.50
C SER A 141 10.69 17.79 21.74
N LEU A 142 9.41 18.04 22.02
CA LEU A 142 8.96 18.81 23.18
C LEU A 142 8.53 17.92 24.36
N GLN A 143 8.23 16.64 24.11
CA GLN A 143 7.68 15.70 25.09
C GLN A 143 8.73 14.72 25.66
N HIS A 144 9.95 14.70 25.13
CA HIS A 144 11.01 13.86 25.68
C HIS A 144 11.60 14.47 26.96
N TYR A 145 11.44 13.77 28.08
CA TYR A 145 12.11 14.07 29.36
C TYR A 145 13.56 13.54 29.40
N HIS A 146 13.93 12.65 28.48
CA HIS A 146 15.24 11.99 28.41
C HIS A 146 15.83 12.03 27.00
N ALA A 147 17.16 12.08 26.90
CA ALA A 147 17.85 12.08 25.62
C ALA A 147 17.71 10.72 24.91
N ALA A 148 17.26 10.73 23.66
CA ALA A 148 17.29 9.56 22.79
C ALA A 148 18.62 9.49 22.04
N TRP A 149 19.00 8.29 21.57
CA TRP A 149 20.21 8.12 20.77
C TRP A 149 20.09 8.93 19.46
N PRO A 150 21.02 9.85 19.13
CA PRO A 150 20.78 10.86 18.10
C PRO A 150 20.38 10.32 16.71
N PRO A 151 20.94 9.20 16.21
CA PRO A 151 20.50 8.53 14.99
C PRO A 151 19.03 8.08 14.92
N VAL A 152 18.38 7.84 16.05
CA VAL A 152 16.98 7.37 16.14
C VAL A 152 16.04 8.40 16.75
N ASP A 153 16.58 9.53 17.22
CA ASP A 153 15.81 10.62 17.80
C ASP A 153 15.07 11.43 16.72
N PRO A 154 13.72 11.41 16.68
CA PRO A 154 12.94 12.22 15.74
C PRO A 154 13.22 13.71 15.88
N ALA A 155 13.52 14.22 17.08
CA ALA A 155 13.82 15.63 17.33
C ALA A 155 15.06 16.11 16.58
N ILE A 156 16.04 15.22 16.38
CA ILE A 156 17.31 15.52 15.71
C ILE A 156 17.22 15.18 14.22
N GLN A 157 16.57 14.07 13.87
CA GLN A 157 16.52 13.59 12.49
C GLN A 157 15.45 14.31 11.65
N CYS A 158 14.28 14.62 12.21
CA CYS A 158 13.18 15.21 11.43
C CYS A 158 13.48 16.61 10.88
N PRO A 159 14.09 17.56 11.62
CA PRO A 159 14.45 18.86 11.06
C PRO A 159 15.39 18.78 9.84
N LYS A 160 16.19 17.70 9.74
CA LYS A 160 17.12 17.47 8.63
C LYS A 160 16.46 16.74 7.45
N TYR A 161 15.61 15.74 7.73
CA TYR A 161 15.14 14.79 6.72
C TYR A 161 13.64 14.90 6.37
N TRP A 162 12.88 15.81 6.98
CA TRP A 162 11.43 15.97 6.73
C TRP A 162 11.05 16.09 5.25
N TRP A 163 11.86 16.83 4.48
CA TRP A 163 11.58 17.12 3.07
C TRP A 163 11.62 15.88 2.17
N HIS A 164 12.40 14.86 2.53
CA HIS A 164 12.41 13.57 1.81
C HIS A 164 11.04 12.88 1.86
N ASN A 165 10.31 13.01 2.97
CA ASN A 165 8.96 12.47 3.11
C ASN A 165 7.94 13.24 2.26
N ILE A 166 8.02 14.57 2.27
CA ILE A 166 7.11 15.43 1.50
C ILE A 166 7.26 15.22 -0.01
N LEU A 167 8.49 15.02 -0.47
CA LEU A 167 8.78 14.73 -1.88
C LEU A 167 8.60 13.26 -2.26
N PHE A 168 8.24 12.37 -1.31
CA PHE A 168 8.10 10.93 -1.54
C PHE A 168 9.36 10.21 -2.06
N ILE A 169 10.54 10.76 -1.76
CA ILE A 169 11.86 10.20 -2.17
C ILE A 169 12.59 9.51 -1.01
N ASN A 170 11.90 9.30 0.12
CA ASN A 170 12.40 8.68 1.33
C ASN A 170 12.77 7.18 1.18
N SER A 171 12.37 6.54 0.09
CA SER A 171 12.81 5.19 -0.30
C SER A 171 14.06 5.18 -1.18
N ILE A 172 14.37 6.31 -1.84
CA ILE A 172 15.58 6.48 -2.65
C ILE A 172 16.74 6.91 -1.75
N TYR A 173 16.50 7.91 -0.90
CA TYR A 173 17.48 8.44 0.04
C TYR A 173 17.30 7.86 1.45
N SER A 174 18.34 7.88 2.27
CA SER A 174 18.27 7.44 3.66
C SER A 174 17.44 8.44 4.49
N ASN A 175 16.16 8.15 4.72
CA ASN A 175 15.31 8.93 5.61
C ASN A 175 15.29 8.34 7.02
N ARG A 176 15.70 9.14 8.01
CA ARG A 176 15.69 8.77 9.43
C ARG A 176 14.60 9.46 10.27
N CYS A 177 13.81 10.35 9.68
CA CYS A 177 12.74 11.06 10.39
C CYS A 177 11.55 10.14 10.68
N MET A 178 11.05 9.46 9.66
CA MET A 178 9.97 8.49 9.79
C MET A 178 10.30 7.29 8.91
N PRO A 179 11.18 6.38 9.37
CA PRO A 179 11.69 5.32 8.54
C PRO A 179 10.58 4.41 8.00
N TRP A 180 9.49 4.19 8.75
CA TRP A 180 8.38 3.33 8.33
C TRP A 180 7.61 3.85 7.11
N THR A 181 7.72 5.13 6.75
CA THR A 181 6.97 5.70 5.63
C THR A 181 7.62 5.46 4.27
N TRP A 182 8.73 4.71 4.20
CA TRP A 182 9.41 4.32 2.96
C TRP A 182 8.45 3.68 1.94
N TYR A 183 7.47 2.92 2.45
CA TYR A 183 6.44 2.27 1.64
C TYR A 183 5.61 3.31 0.86
N ILE A 184 5.20 4.40 1.52
CA ILE A 184 4.39 5.46 0.90
C ILE A 184 5.19 6.14 -0.22
N GLY A 185 6.47 6.43 0.02
CA GLY A 185 7.34 6.99 -1.00
C GLY A 185 7.48 6.08 -2.22
N THR A 186 7.73 4.79 -1.96
CA THR A 186 7.82 3.76 -2.99
C THR A 186 6.53 3.63 -3.80
N GLU A 187 5.38 3.62 -3.12
CA GLU A 187 4.06 3.56 -3.73
C GLU A 187 3.79 4.77 -4.63
N PHE A 188 4.20 5.96 -4.21
CA PHE A 188 4.09 7.17 -5.03
C PHE A 188 4.99 7.11 -6.28
N ILE A 189 6.21 6.58 -6.16
CA ILE A 189 7.10 6.35 -7.31
C ILE A 189 6.45 5.38 -8.30
N PHE A 190 5.85 4.29 -7.81
CA PHE A 190 5.14 3.35 -8.68
C PHE A 190 3.91 3.98 -9.33
N TYR A 191 3.16 4.80 -8.59
CA TYR A 191 2.05 5.58 -9.13
C TYR A 191 2.50 6.58 -10.20
N PHE A 192 3.66 7.20 -10.03
CA PHE A 192 4.26 8.10 -11.00
C PHE A 192 4.64 7.38 -12.32
N VAL A 193 5.13 6.15 -12.24
CA VAL A 193 5.46 5.33 -13.43
C VAL A 193 4.22 4.64 -14.02
N SER A 194 3.12 4.53 -13.26
CA SER A 194 1.90 3.82 -13.68
C SER A 194 1.34 4.20 -15.07
N PRO A 195 1.38 5.46 -15.55
CA PRO A 195 0.87 5.83 -16.87
C PRO A 195 1.51 5.05 -18.01
N VAL A 196 2.77 4.64 -17.86
CA VAL A 196 3.49 3.84 -18.86
C VAL A 196 2.77 2.53 -19.11
N PHE A 197 2.40 1.83 -18.04
CA PHE A 197 1.66 0.58 -18.13
C PHE A 197 0.21 0.79 -18.59
N LEU A 198 -0.46 1.83 -18.07
CA LEU A 198 -1.87 2.12 -18.40
C LEU A 198 -2.05 2.44 -19.88
N LEU A 199 -1.21 3.32 -20.44
CA LEU A 199 -1.28 3.73 -21.84
C LEU A 199 -0.89 2.57 -22.77
N THR A 200 0.16 1.81 -22.45
CA THR A 200 0.59 0.68 -23.28
C THR A 200 -0.45 -0.44 -23.29
N LEU A 201 -1.03 -0.80 -22.13
CA LEU A 201 -2.13 -1.77 -22.04
C LEU A 201 -3.38 -1.32 -22.81
N ARG A 202 -3.69 -0.02 -22.79
CA ARG A 202 -4.81 0.54 -23.56
C ARG A 202 -4.57 0.49 -25.06
N SER A 203 -3.39 0.88 -25.51
CA SER A 203 -3.04 0.93 -26.94
C SER A 203 -2.87 -0.46 -27.54
N SER A 204 -2.15 -1.34 -26.86
CA SER A 204 -1.93 -2.72 -27.27
C SER A 204 -1.81 -3.62 -26.03
N PRO A 205 -2.84 -4.42 -25.71
CA PRO A 205 -2.81 -5.32 -24.56
C PRO A 205 -1.59 -6.25 -24.57
N ARG A 206 -1.17 -6.75 -25.74
CA ARG A 206 0.00 -7.62 -25.87
C ARG A 206 1.30 -6.90 -25.49
N CYS A 207 1.50 -5.69 -25.98
CA CYS A 207 2.69 -4.90 -25.65
C CYS A 207 2.70 -4.48 -24.18
N GLY A 208 1.54 -4.11 -23.62
CA GLY A 208 1.40 -3.79 -22.20
C GLY A 208 1.71 -5.00 -21.31
N LEU A 209 1.20 -6.19 -21.65
CA LEU A 209 1.53 -7.43 -20.93
C LEU A 209 3.03 -7.76 -21.01
N LEU A 210 3.63 -7.65 -22.20
CA LEU A 210 5.06 -7.88 -22.39
C LEU A 210 5.90 -6.93 -21.53
N LEU A 211 5.56 -5.63 -21.52
CA LEU A 211 6.22 -4.62 -20.70
C LEU A 211 6.08 -4.93 -19.20
N SER A 212 4.89 -5.34 -18.75
CA SER A 212 4.65 -5.71 -17.36
C SER A 212 5.48 -6.92 -16.94
N PHE A 213 5.48 -8.00 -17.73
CA PHE A 213 6.28 -9.19 -17.44
C PHE A 213 7.79 -8.92 -17.50
N ALA A 214 8.26 -8.14 -18.49
CA ALA A 214 9.65 -7.73 -18.58
C ALA A 214 10.09 -6.88 -17.37
N THR A 215 9.22 -6.01 -16.88
CA THR A 215 9.49 -5.20 -15.68
C THR A 215 9.59 -6.06 -14.42
N ILE A 216 8.63 -6.98 -14.23
CA ILE A 216 8.63 -7.92 -13.10
C ILE A 216 9.89 -8.79 -13.14
N PHE A 217 10.20 -9.37 -14.29
CA PHE A 217 11.37 -10.23 -14.48
C PHE A 217 12.66 -9.47 -14.19
N THR A 218 12.85 -8.28 -14.76
CA THR A 218 14.03 -7.44 -14.52
C THR A 218 14.17 -7.08 -13.04
N SER A 219 13.07 -6.72 -12.37
CA SER A 219 13.08 -6.40 -10.93
C SER A 219 13.51 -7.60 -10.07
N SER A 220 12.95 -8.79 -10.34
CA SER A 220 13.32 -10.03 -9.65
C SER A 220 14.76 -10.45 -9.94
N LEU A 221 15.22 -10.29 -11.18
CA LEU A 221 16.60 -10.58 -11.56
C LEU A 221 17.60 -9.65 -10.86
N LEU A 222 17.31 -8.35 -10.82
CA LEU A 222 18.12 -7.38 -10.09
C LEU A 222 18.16 -7.71 -8.59
N ASN A 223 17.04 -8.16 -8.01
CA ASN A 223 16.99 -8.59 -6.61
C ASN A 223 17.89 -9.82 -6.38
N ALA A 224 17.80 -10.82 -7.26
CA ALA A 224 18.65 -12.03 -7.19
C ALA A 224 20.14 -11.68 -7.27
N ILE A 225 20.53 -10.83 -8.23
CA ILE A 225 21.92 -10.38 -8.40
C ILE A 225 22.40 -9.66 -7.14
N ALA A 226 21.60 -8.74 -6.62
CA ALA A 226 21.91 -7.99 -5.40
C ALA A 226 22.09 -8.90 -4.18
N MET A 227 21.26 -9.95 -4.04
CA MET A 227 21.40 -10.92 -2.95
C MET A 227 22.72 -11.68 -3.03
N VAL A 228 23.13 -12.11 -4.23
CA VAL A 228 24.38 -12.84 -4.44
C VAL A 228 25.59 -11.94 -4.23
N VAL A 229 25.59 -10.73 -4.79
CA VAL A 229 26.72 -9.80 -4.72
C VAL A 229 27.00 -9.34 -3.29
N TRP A 230 25.97 -9.03 -2.51
CA TRP A 230 26.11 -8.52 -1.15
C TRP A 230 25.91 -9.56 -0.05
N ASN A 231 25.70 -10.83 -0.43
CA ASN A 231 25.37 -11.93 0.47
C ASN A 231 24.22 -11.58 1.45
N PHE A 232 23.16 -10.95 0.92
CA PHE A 232 22.00 -10.54 1.70
C PHE A 232 20.96 -11.66 1.82
N PRO A 233 20.24 -11.73 2.95
CA PRO A 233 19.17 -12.70 3.14
C PRO A 233 17.97 -12.42 2.21
N PRO A 234 17.09 -13.40 1.98
CA PRO A 234 15.93 -13.23 1.09
C PRO A 234 14.93 -12.14 1.50
N THR A 235 14.89 -11.81 2.79
CA THR A 235 14.11 -10.71 3.35
C THR A 235 14.82 -10.18 4.60
N GLN A 236 14.34 -9.07 5.15
CA GLN A 236 14.91 -8.52 6.38
C GLN A 236 14.60 -9.41 7.59
N PHE A 237 15.66 -9.82 8.29
CA PHE A 237 15.56 -10.55 9.54
C PHE A 237 15.67 -9.59 10.72
N PHE A 238 14.57 -9.38 11.44
CA PHE A 238 14.52 -8.43 12.56
C PHE A 238 14.97 -9.03 13.91
N TRP A 239 15.03 -10.35 14.04
CA TRP A 239 15.29 -11.03 15.33
C TRP A 239 16.68 -11.65 15.40
N LYS A 240 16.97 -12.63 14.54
CA LYS A 240 18.26 -13.30 14.46
C LYS A 240 18.66 -13.42 13.00
N GLN A 241 19.90 -13.06 12.70
CA GLN A 241 20.47 -13.23 11.38
C GLN A 241 21.48 -14.38 11.40
N PRO A 242 21.25 -15.45 10.61
CA PRO A 242 22.20 -16.55 10.53
C PRO A 242 23.55 -16.12 9.98
N GLN A 243 24.63 -16.74 10.47
CA GLN A 243 26.02 -16.43 10.09
C GLN A 243 26.34 -16.64 8.61
N ILE A 244 25.51 -17.40 7.89
CA ILE A 244 25.64 -17.61 6.44
C ILE A 244 25.39 -16.32 5.63
N PHE A 245 24.70 -15.32 6.20
CA PHE A 245 24.40 -14.05 5.56
C PHE A 245 25.23 -12.90 6.14
N SER A 246 25.42 -11.84 5.36
CA SER A 246 26.11 -10.61 5.82
C SER A 246 25.46 -10.02 7.06
N THR A 247 26.22 -9.77 8.12
CA THR A 247 25.69 -9.26 9.41
C THR A 247 25.18 -7.81 9.34
N ASP A 248 25.38 -7.10 8.23
CA ASP A 248 24.98 -5.70 8.08
C ASP A 248 23.49 -5.56 7.70
N PHE A 249 22.64 -5.70 8.72
CA PHE A 249 21.19 -5.48 8.62
C PHE A 249 20.84 -4.08 8.10
N VAL A 250 21.61 -3.06 8.48
CA VAL A 250 21.34 -1.66 8.12
C VAL A 250 21.64 -1.43 6.64
N GLN A 251 22.74 -1.96 6.13
CA GLN A 251 23.07 -1.91 4.72
C GLN A 251 22.05 -2.67 3.88
N HIS A 252 21.62 -3.86 4.32
CA HIS A 252 20.55 -4.60 3.65
C HIS A 252 19.25 -3.76 3.58
N HIS A 253 18.90 -3.07 4.66
CA HIS A 253 17.75 -2.17 4.68
C HIS A 253 17.84 -1.08 3.61
N ILE A 254 18.94 -0.33 3.62
CA ILE A 254 19.12 0.90 2.84
C ILE A 254 19.36 0.59 1.36
N MET A 255 20.09 -0.48 1.05
CA MET A 255 20.51 -0.82 -0.30
C MET A 255 19.51 -1.70 -1.04
N MET A 256 18.72 -2.52 -0.34
CA MET A 256 17.82 -3.48 -0.99
C MET A 256 16.37 -3.34 -0.51
N TYR A 257 16.10 -3.44 0.79
CA TYR A 257 14.74 -3.61 1.29
C TYR A 257 13.80 -2.45 0.95
N ILE A 258 14.25 -1.20 1.15
CA ILE A 258 13.44 0.01 0.90
C ILE A 258 13.48 0.46 -0.55
N LYS A 259 14.34 -0.12 -1.40
CA LYS A 259 14.55 0.39 -2.76
C LYS A 259 13.41 0.00 -3.69
N PRO A 260 12.83 0.94 -4.46
CA PRO A 260 11.69 0.67 -5.33
C PRO A 260 11.95 -0.38 -6.42
N TRP A 261 13.15 -0.40 -7.01
CA TRP A 261 13.46 -1.24 -8.17
C TRP A 261 13.51 -2.74 -7.88
N TYR A 262 13.64 -3.16 -6.61
CA TYR A 262 13.52 -4.58 -6.21
C TYR A 262 12.09 -4.98 -5.80
N ARG A 263 11.15 -4.03 -5.78
CA ARG A 263 9.80 -4.21 -5.23
C ARG A 263 8.65 -3.78 -6.14
N ILE A 264 8.92 -3.39 -7.39
CA ILE A 264 7.87 -2.93 -8.31
C ILE A 264 6.90 -4.04 -8.73
N GLY A 265 7.32 -5.32 -8.63
CA GLY A 265 6.56 -6.45 -9.13
C GLY A 265 5.12 -6.59 -8.61
N PRO A 266 4.87 -6.62 -7.28
CA PRO A 266 3.52 -6.66 -6.71
C PRO A 266 2.60 -5.53 -7.20
N TYR A 267 3.14 -4.31 -7.39
CA TYR A 267 2.37 -3.19 -7.90
C TYR A 267 1.94 -3.40 -9.37
N VAL A 268 2.85 -3.91 -10.21
CA VAL A 268 2.55 -4.22 -11.62
C VAL A 268 1.55 -5.36 -11.73
N ILE A 269 1.63 -6.38 -10.89
CA ILE A 269 0.59 -7.42 -10.77
C ILE A 269 -0.76 -6.79 -10.43
N GLY A 270 -0.77 -5.80 -9.53
CA GLY A 270 -1.94 -4.99 -9.25
C GLY A 270 -2.49 -4.29 -10.51
N ILE A 271 -1.64 -3.63 -11.30
CA ILE A 271 -2.08 -2.98 -12.56
C ILE A 271 -2.75 -4.00 -13.50
N LEU A 272 -2.14 -5.17 -13.68
CA LEU A 272 -2.68 -6.24 -14.52
C LEU A 272 -4.03 -6.73 -14.00
N LEU A 273 -4.17 -6.88 -12.68
CA LEU A 273 -5.44 -7.22 -12.04
C LEU A 273 -6.50 -6.15 -12.33
N GLY A 274 -6.19 -4.88 -12.08
CA GLY A 274 -7.14 -3.79 -12.31
C GLY A 274 -7.56 -3.65 -13.77
N TYR A 275 -6.66 -3.90 -14.72
CA TYR A 275 -6.97 -4.02 -16.14
C TYR A 275 -7.96 -5.16 -16.40
N SER A 276 -7.68 -6.37 -15.91
CA SER A 276 -8.55 -7.54 -16.09
C SER A 276 -9.96 -7.33 -15.51
N LEU A 277 -10.06 -6.73 -14.31
CA LEU A 277 -11.33 -6.43 -13.66
C LEU A 277 -12.14 -5.41 -14.46
N ALA A 278 -11.49 -4.36 -14.98
CA ALA A 278 -12.16 -3.35 -15.79
C ALA A 278 -12.61 -3.90 -17.14
N SER A 279 -11.80 -4.76 -17.77
CA SER A 279 -12.17 -5.44 -19.03
C SER A 279 -13.38 -6.34 -18.86
N ILE A 280 -13.47 -7.09 -17.75
CA ILE A 280 -14.63 -7.94 -17.44
C ILE A 280 -15.88 -7.08 -17.21
N GLN A 281 -15.76 -6.00 -16.43
CA GLN A 281 -16.88 -5.13 -16.14
C GLN A 281 -17.42 -4.41 -17.39
N ASN A 282 -16.54 -4.08 -18.34
CA ASN A 282 -16.91 -3.43 -19.60
C ASN A 282 -17.41 -4.42 -20.68
N SER A 283 -17.05 -5.69 -20.58
CA SER A 283 -17.48 -6.69 -21.56
C SER A 283 -18.92 -7.10 -21.30
N ASN A 284 -19.80 -6.99 -22.30
CA ASN A 284 -21.16 -7.57 -22.24
C ASN A 284 -21.14 -9.11 -22.16
N VAL A 285 -19.98 -9.73 -22.40
CA VAL A 285 -19.76 -11.17 -22.27
C VAL A 285 -19.29 -11.47 -20.85
N LYS A 286 -20.09 -12.20 -20.08
CA LYS A 286 -19.66 -12.77 -18.80
C LYS A 286 -18.54 -13.78 -19.08
N VAL A 287 -17.30 -13.41 -18.75
CA VAL A 287 -16.18 -14.36 -18.75
C VAL A 287 -16.42 -15.38 -17.64
N SER A 288 -17.00 -16.53 -17.97
CA SER A 288 -17.27 -17.58 -17.00
C SER A 288 -16.08 -18.54 -16.93
N LEU A 289 -15.38 -18.55 -15.79
CA LEU A 289 -14.37 -19.57 -15.52
C LEU A 289 -15.03 -20.93 -15.28
N THR A 290 -14.43 -21.99 -15.82
CA THR A 290 -14.84 -23.37 -15.51
C THR A 290 -14.58 -23.69 -14.03
N LYS A 291 -15.31 -24.65 -13.46
CA LYS A 291 -15.07 -25.10 -12.07
C LYS A 291 -13.63 -25.56 -11.83
N CYS A 292 -13.01 -26.20 -12.83
CA CYS A 292 -11.62 -26.62 -12.77
C CYS A 292 -10.65 -25.43 -12.68
N GLN A 293 -10.88 -24.37 -13.46
CA GLN A 293 -10.07 -23.15 -13.40
C GLN A 293 -10.24 -22.43 -12.06
N GLN A 294 -11.47 -22.38 -11.54
CA GLN A 294 -11.74 -21.80 -10.22
C GLN A 294 -11.02 -22.58 -9.12
N LEU A 295 -11.11 -23.91 -9.12
CA LEU A 295 -10.43 -24.78 -8.17
C LEU A 295 -8.91 -24.63 -8.28
N ALA A 296 -8.36 -24.66 -9.49
CA ALA A 296 -6.93 -24.53 -9.73
C ALA A 296 -6.39 -23.19 -9.19
N GLY A 297 -7.11 -22.08 -9.40
CA GLY A 297 -6.70 -20.79 -8.87
C GLY A 297 -6.79 -20.71 -7.34
N TRP A 298 -7.80 -21.33 -6.71
CA TRP A 298 -7.89 -21.41 -5.24
C TRP A 298 -6.77 -22.27 -4.64
N VAL A 299 -6.50 -23.44 -5.22
CA VAL A 299 -5.39 -24.30 -4.81
C VAL A 299 -4.07 -23.55 -4.96
N PHE A 300 -3.86 -22.90 -6.10
CA PHE A 300 -2.68 -22.07 -6.33
C PHE A 300 -2.55 -20.99 -5.25
N ALA A 301 -3.61 -20.20 -4.98
CA ALA A 301 -3.55 -19.11 -4.02
C ALA A 301 -3.25 -19.60 -2.59
N CYS A 302 -3.88 -20.69 -2.15
CA CYS A 302 -3.65 -21.27 -0.82
C CYS A 302 -2.24 -21.85 -0.68
N VAL A 303 -1.80 -22.66 -1.65
CA VAL A 303 -0.47 -23.28 -1.63
C VAL A 303 0.62 -22.21 -1.75
N ALA A 304 0.47 -21.25 -2.67
CA ALA A 304 1.40 -20.14 -2.82
C ALA A 304 1.49 -19.30 -1.53
N ALA A 305 0.36 -18.91 -0.94
CA ALA A 305 0.37 -18.14 0.31
C ALA A 305 1.05 -18.91 1.45
N PHE A 306 0.75 -20.20 1.60
CA PHE A 306 1.39 -21.05 2.60
C PHE A 306 2.90 -21.19 2.37
N CYS A 307 3.31 -21.59 1.15
CA CYS A 307 4.71 -21.76 0.79
C CYS A 307 5.51 -20.46 0.90
N ILE A 308 4.91 -19.30 0.62
CA ILE A 308 5.61 -18.03 0.76
C ILE A 308 5.67 -17.55 2.21
N ILE A 309 4.60 -17.69 3.00
CA ILE A 309 4.67 -17.28 4.42
C ILE A 309 5.66 -18.16 5.18
N PHE A 310 5.55 -19.48 5.02
CA PHE A 310 6.33 -20.47 5.77
C PHE A 310 7.62 -20.94 5.05
N GLY A 311 7.85 -20.54 3.80
CA GLY A 311 9.09 -20.85 3.07
C GLY A 311 10.31 -20.08 3.57
N LEU A 312 10.15 -19.10 4.46
CA LEU A 312 11.30 -18.40 5.03
C LEU A 312 12.13 -19.27 6.00
N TYR A 313 11.61 -20.44 6.41
CA TYR A 313 12.14 -21.21 7.54
C TYR A 313 13.58 -21.70 7.32
N PRO A 314 13.93 -22.29 6.16
CA PRO A 314 15.31 -22.71 5.89
C PRO A 314 16.31 -21.55 6.03
N ALA A 315 15.92 -20.38 5.53
CA ALA A 315 16.76 -19.19 5.59
C ALA A 315 16.89 -18.63 7.01
N LEU A 316 15.84 -18.72 7.83
CA LEU A 316 15.87 -18.33 9.25
C LEU A 316 16.72 -19.29 10.11
N GLN A 317 16.68 -20.58 9.80
CA GLN A 317 17.46 -21.62 10.47
C GLN A 317 18.91 -21.69 9.99
N GLY A 318 19.28 -20.92 8.96
CA GLY A 318 20.63 -20.89 8.42
C GLY A 318 21.02 -22.16 7.64
N TRP A 319 20.05 -22.87 7.05
CA TRP A 319 20.33 -24.05 6.23
C TRP A 319 21.18 -23.66 5.02
N ASN A 320 22.18 -24.46 4.67
CA ASN A 320 23.09 -24.14 3.57
C ASN A 320 22.48 -24.44 2.19
N TRP A 321 21.39 -23.74 1.84
CA TRP A 321 20.65 -23.91 0.58
C TRP A 321 20.69 -22.61 -0.26
N PRO A 322 21.85 -22.22 -0.81
CA PRO A 322 22.03 -20.93 -1.48
C PRO A 322 21.08 -20.74 -2.67
N VAL A 323 20.85 -21.79 -3.47
CA VAL A 323 19.91 -21.76 -4.60
C VAL A 323 18.48 -21.49 -4.12
N TYR A 324 18.06 -22.15 -3.04
CA TYR A 324 16.74 -21.93 -2.44
C TYR A 324 16.58 -20.49 -1.97
N HIS A 325 17.57 -19.94 -1.26
CA HIS A 325 17.53 -18.58 -0.74
C HIS A 325 17.37 -17.55 -1.86
N VAL A 326 18.17 -17.67 -2.93
CA VAL A 326 18.11 -16.75 -4.07
C VAL A 326 16.77 -16.89 -4.80
N LEU A 327 16.32 -18.11 -5.09
CA LEU A 327 15.04 -18.34 -5.77
C LEU A 327 13.86 -17.81 -4.95
N TYR A 328 13.82 -18.13 -3.66
CA TYR A 328 12.79 -17.64 -2.75
C TYR A 328 12.85 -16.10 -2.66
N GLY A 329 14.01 -15.51 -2.41
CA GLY A 329 14.18 -14.05 -2.33
C GLY A 329 13.76 -13.31 -3.59
N ALA A 330 14.09 -13.83 -4.77
CA ALA A 330 13.74 -13.22 -6.05
C ALA A 330 12.25 -13.32 -6.41
N THR A 331 11.56 -14.39 -5.96
CA THR A 331 10.21 -14.74 -6.46
C THR A 331 9.09 -14.63 -5.43
N HIS A 332 9.39 -14.72 -4.12
CA HIS A 332 8.36 -14.85 -3.09
C HIS A 332 7.30 -13.74 -3.12
N ARG A 333 7.73 -12.48 -3.28
CA ARG A 333 6.82 -11.33 -3.36
C ARG A 333 5.90 -11.39 -4.59
N ILE A 334 6.42 -11.88 -5.71
CA ILE A 334 5.68 -11.99 -6.98
C ILE A 334 4.63 -13.08 -6.86
N VAL A 335 5.03 -14.27 -6.38
CA VAL A 335 4.14 -15.41 -6.19
C VAL A 335 3.04 -15.08 -5.17
N PHE A 336 3.40 -14.42 -4.07
CA PHE A 336 2.44 -13.94 -3.07
C PHE A 336 1.48 -12.90 -3.65
N ALA A 337 1.98 -11.92 -4.40
CA ALA A 337 1.14 -10.93 -5.07
C ALA A 337 0.15 -11.56 -6.06
N CYS A 338 0.57 -12.58 -6.82
CA CYS A 338 -0.32 -13.35 -7.68
C CYS A 338 -1.42 -14.09 -6.89
N ALA A 339 -1.08 -14.69 -5.74
CA ALA A 339 -2.06 -15.34 -4.87
C ALA A 339 -3.12 -14.33 -4.37
N ILE A 340 -2.68 -13.16 -3.89
CA ILE A 340 -3.56 -12.09 -3.45
C ILE A 340 -4.41 -11.56 -4.61
N ALA A 341 -3.81 -11.37 -5.79
CA ALA A 341 -4.51 -10.91 -6.98
C ALA A 341 -5.61 -11.90 -7.42
N TRP A 342 -5.35 -13.20 -7.33
CA TRP A 342 -6.37 -14.23 -7.57
C TRP A 342 -7.53 -14.12 -6.58
N VAL A 343 -7.28 -13.98 -5.28
CA VAL A 343 -8.35 -13.86 -4.29
C VAL A 343 -9.23 -12.64 -4.57
N ILE A 344 -8.62 -11.49 -4.87
CA ILE A 344 -9.35 -10.26 -5.24
C ILE A 344 -10.17 -10.49 -6.52
N TYR A 345 -9.57 -11.11 -7.54
CA TYR A 345 -10.25 -11.46 -8.79
C TYR A 345 -11.46 -12.35 -8.55
N ALA A 346 -11.28 -13.46 -7.82
CA ALA A 346 -12.33 -14.42 -7.51
C ALA A 346 -13.46 -13.75 -6.71
N CYS A 347 -13.14 -12.92 -5.72
CA CYS A 347 -14.14 -12.18 -4.95
C CYS A 347 -14.95 -11.23 -5.84
N HIS A 348 -14.29 -10.43 -6.68
CA HIS A 348 -14.97 -9.46 -7.54
C HIS A 348 -15.76 -10.12 -8.68
N ALA A 349 -15.28 -11.24 -9.22
CA ALA A 349 -15.95 -11.98 -10.29
C ALA A 349 -17.12 -12.87 -9.79
N GLY A 350 -17.37 -12.93 -8.48
CA GLY A 350 -18.45 -13.73 -7.89
C GLY A 350 -18.09 -15.18 -7.55
N TYR A 351 -16.81 -15.54 -7.61
CA TYR A 351 -16.28 -16.87 -7.24
C TYR A 351 -15.72 -16.92 -5.80
N GLY A 352 -15.91 -15.84 -5.02
CA GLY A 352 -15.36 -15.68 -3.67
C GLY A 352 -16.13 -16.41 -2.58
N GLY A 353 -17.44 -16.61 -2.75
CA GLY A 353 -18.33 -17.17 -1.72
C GLY A 353 -18.09 -16.54 -0.33
N PHE A 354 -17.93 -17.39 0.68
CA PHE A 354 -17.67 -16.98 2.06
C PHE A 354 -16.49 -16.01 2.24
N ILE A 355 -15.40 -16.19 1.48
CA ILE A 355 -14.22 -15.32 1.59
C ILE A 355 -14.57 -13.89 1.18
N ASN A 356 -15.38 -13.73 0.12
CA ASN A 356 -15.86 -12.41 -0.27
C ASN A 356 -16.78 -11.81 0.79
N ASP A 357 -17.67 -12.60 1.38
CA ASP A 357 -18.61 -12.13 2.39
C ASP A 357 -17.87 -11.56 3.61
N VAL A 358 -16.83 -12.25 4.09
CA VAL A 358 -15.96 -11.79 5.18
C VAL A 358 -15.16 -10.55 4.78
N LEU A 359 -14.51 -10.55 3.61
CA LEU A 359 -13.65 -9.45 3.18
C LEU A 359 -14.43 -8.19 2.78
N SER A 360 -15.72 -8.31 2.45
CA SER A 360 -16.59 -7.21 2.04
C SER A 360 -17.54 -6.72 3.13
N MET A 361 -17.40 -7.21 4.37
CA MET A 361 -18.24 -6.81 5.49
C MET A 361 -18.28 -5.29 5.66
N LYS A 362 -19.49 -4.74 5.86
CA LYS A 362 -19.69 -3.29 6.05
C LYS A 362 -18.94 -2.73 7.27
N LEU A 363 -18.68 -3.54 8.29
CA LEU A 363 -17.88 -3.16 9.46
C LEU A 363 -16.43 -2.77 9.07
N LEU A 364 -15.90 -3.38 8.01
CA LEU A 364 -14.54 -3.12 7.53
C LEU A 364 -14.42 -1.84 6.71
N LEU A 365 -15.54 -1.25 6.28
CA LEU A 365 -15.54 -0.03 5.47
C LEU A 365 -14.88 1.17 6.19
N PRO A 366 -15.30 1.59 7.40
CA PRO A 366 -14.64 2.70 8.09
C PRO A 366 -13.19 2.36 8.45
N LEU A 367 -12.93 1.12 8.86
CA LEU A 367 -11.59 0.66 9.25
C LEU A 367 -10.59 0.66 8.09
N SER A 368 -11.06 0.28 6.89
CA SER A 368 -10.25 0.28 5.67
C SER A 368 -10.08 1.65 5.05
N THR A 369 -11.05 2.55 5.24
CA THR A 369 -10.97 3.94 4.76
C THR A 369 -9.94 4.74 5.56
N LEU A 370 -9.86 4.50 6.87
CA LEU A 370 -8.89 5.14 7.76
C LEU A 370 -7.47 4.55 7.67
N CYS A 371 -7.28 3.45 6.94
CA CYS A 371 -6.04 2.69 6.89
C CYS A 371 -4.80 3.53 6.60
N TYR A 372 -4.89 4.54 5.74
CA TYR A 372 -3.75 5.43 5.43
C TYR A 372 -3.34 6.28 6.64
N SER A 373 -4.31 6.97 7.25
CA SER A 373 -4.06 7.78 8.44
C SER A 373 -3.57 6.95 9.63
N VAL A 374 -4.14 5.74 9.82
CA VAL A 374 -3.69 4.77 10.83
C VAL A 374 -2.25 4.33 10.56
N TYR A 375 -1.91 4.01 9.31
CA TYR A 375 -0.55 3.63 8.92
C TYR A 375 0.47 4.74 9.18
N LEU A 376 0.11 6.02 9.03
CA LEU A 376 1.07 7.08 9.33
C LEU A 376 1.44 7.13 10.82
N VAL A 377 0.46 6.93 11.70
CA VAL A 377 0.66 7.09 13.15
C VAL A 377 1.03 5.81 13.90
N HIS A 378 0.82 4.62 13.33
CA HIS A 378 0.88 3.38 14.11
C HIS A 378 2.22 3.12 14.81
N VAL A 379 3.35 3.39 14.16
CA VAL A 379 4.67 3.15 14.76
C VAL A 379 4.90 4.04 15.98
N ILE A 380 4.36 5.27 15.97
CA ILE A 380 4.43 6.19 17.11
C ILE A 380 3.78 5.52 18.32
N PHE A 381 2.60 4.95 18.16
CA PHE A 381 1.88 4.28 19.25
C PHE A 381 2.48 2.93 19.64
N VAL A 382 3.05 2.18 18.68
CA VAL A 382 3.81 0.97 18.99
C VAL A 382 4.93 1.30 19.97
N VAL A 383 5.79 2.28 19.63
CA VAL A 383 6.91 2.68 20.49
C VAL A 383 6.42 3.32 21.80
N PHE A 384 5.43 4.21 21.73
CA PHE A 384 4.89 4.91 22.90
C PHE A 384 4.38 3.94 23.98
N THR A 385 3.64 2.90 23.59
CA THR A 385 3.14 1.92 24.58
C THR A 385 4.24 1.14 25.28
N PHE A 386 5.38 0.89 24.63
CA PHE A 386 6.52 0.24 25.27
C PHE A 386 7.32 1.20 26.16
N LEU A 387 7.39 2.49 25.80
CA LEU A 387 8.01 3.51 26.64
C LEU A 387 7.25 3.74 27.97
N LEU A 388 5.94 3.46 27.99
CA LEU A 388 5.12 3.52 29.20
C LEU A 388 5.09 2.22 30.01
N ALA A 389 5.63 1.13 29.46
CA ALA A 389 5.69 -0.14 30.16
C ALA A 389 6.80 -0.13 31.24
N PRO A 390 6.64 -0.89 32.33
CA PRO A 390 7.73 -1.10 33.28
C PRO A 390 8.98 -1.64 32.55
N PHE A 391 10.12 -1.01 32.78
CA PHE A 391 11.39 -1.37 32.14
C PHE A 391 12.38 -1.97 33.17
N PRO A 392 13.07 -3.08 32.83
CA PRO A 392 12.96 -3.84 31.59
C PRO A 392 11.79 -4.84 31.58
N ILE A 393 11.31 -5.22 30.40
CA ILE A 393 10.25 -6.23 30.22
C ILE A 393 10.88 -7.63 30.25
N THR A 394 10.42 -8.50 31.14
CA THR A 394 10.81 -9.93 31.11
C THR A 394 9.92 -10.71 30.14
N TYR A 395 10.53 -11.34 29.14
CA TYR A 395 9.85 -12.18 28.17
C TYR A 395 9.56 -13.57 28.73
N ALA A 396 8.29 -13.89 28.95
CA ALA A 396 7.85 -15.24 29.32
C ALA A 396 7.19 -15.98 28.13
N ASN A 397 6.30 -15.29 27.42
CA ASN A 397 5.59 -15.80 26.25
C ASN A 397 5.04 -14.63 25.41
N LYS A 398 4.39 -14.95 24.28
CA LYS A 398 3.91 -13.98 23.28
C LYS A 398 2.64 -13.22 23.70
N TRP A 399 1.87 -13.73 24.66
CA TRP A 399 0.54 -13.19 25.00
C TRP A 399 0.56 -11.75 25.51
N PRO A 400 1.49 -11.33 26.40
CA PRO A 400 1.61 -9.92 26.79
C PRO A 400 1.84 -9.00 25.59
N ILE A 401 2.68 -9.39 24.63
CA ILE A 401 2.95 -8.61 23.42
C ILE A 401 1.69 -8.50 22.54
N PHE A 402 0.90 -9.57 22.44
CA PHE A 402 -0.42 -9.50 21.77
C PHE A 402 -1.39 -8.56 22.50
N GLY A 403 -1.36 -8.53 23.83
CA GLY A 403 -2.10 -7.54 24.62
C GLY A 403 -1.71 -6.11 24.25
N HIS A 404 -0.41 -5.83 24.13
CA HIS A 404 0.10 -4.54 23.63
C HIS A 404 -0.39 -4.25 22.21
N CYS A 405 -0.38 -5.23 21.30
CA CYS A 405 -0.85 -5.05 19.92
C CYS A 405 -2.31 -4.57 19.86
N ILE A 406 -3.20 -5.09 20.73
CA ILE A 406 -4.60 -4.66 20.79
C ILE A 406 -4.68 -3.18 21.21
N VAL A 407 -3.97 -2.79 22.28
CA VAL A 407 -3.96 -1.41 22.76
C VAL A 407 -3.38 -0.47 21.70
N GLN A 408 -2.25 -0.85 21.08
CA GLN A 408 -1.61 -0.11 20.01
C GLN A 408 -2.54 0.07 18.81
N LEU A 409 -3.30 -0.96 18.42
CA LEU A 409 -4.27 -0.90 17.33
C LEU A 409 -5.41 0.08 17.66
N LEU A 410 -5.97 0.01 18.88
CA LEU A 410 -7.03 0.93 19.33
C LEU A 410 -6.55 2.39 19.33
N LEU A 411 -5.36 2.65 19.87
CA LEU A 411 -4.75 3.99 19.87
C LEU A 411 -4.50 4.47 18.43
N SER A 412 -3.94 3.62 17.58
CA SER A 412 -3.66 3.96 16.18
C SER A 412 -4.93 4.30 15.40
N TYR A 413 -6.03 3.58 15.64
CA TYR A 413 -7.34 3.89 15.04
C TYR A 413 -7.95 5.17 15.58
N PHE A 414 -7.83 5.42 16.90
CA PHE A 414 -8.32 6.65 17.51
C PHE A 414 -7.60 7.88 16.94
N PHE A 415 -6.27 7.92 16.99
CA PHE A 415 -5.48 9.04 16.50
C PHE A 415 -5.43 9.10 14.96
N GLY A 416 -5.51 7.97 14.27
CA GLY A 416 -5.69 7.91 12.82
C GLY A 416 -7.02 8.54 12.39
N THR A 417 -8.10 8.36 13.17
CA THR A 417 -9.38 9.03 12.93
C THR A 417 -9.26 10.54 13.11
N LEU A 418 -8.55 10.99 14.16
CA LEU A 418 -8.30 12.40 14.39
C LEU A 418 -7.50 13.03 13.23
N CYS A 419 -6.44 12.36 12.78
CA CYS A 419 -5.65 12.76 11.62
C CYS A 419 -6.51 12.86 10.35
N ALA A 420 -7.36 11.88 10.10
CA ALA A 420 -8.26 11.87 8.94
C ALA A 420 -9.28 13.03 9.00
N LEU A 421 -9.84 13.32 10.17
CA LEU A 421 -10.86 14.37 10.33
C LEU A 421 -10.28 15.78 10.26
N ILE A 422 -9.06 16.00 10.75
CA ILE A 422 -8.39 17.31 10.76
C ILE A 422 -7.74 17.60 9.41
N ALA A 423 -7.10 16.62 8.78
CA ALA A 423 -6.24 16.84 7.62
C ALA A 423 -6.78 16.19 6.34
N GLU A 424 -6.98 14.87 6.32
CA GLU A 424 -7.25 14.11 5.09
C GLU A 424 -8.62 14.47 4.45
N LEU A 425 -9.70 14.32 5.21
CA LEU A 425 -11.06 14.48 4.71
C LEU A 425 -11.40 15.94 4.35
N PRO A 426 -10.99 16.95 5.14
CA PRO A 426 -11.19 18.35 4.76
C PRO A 426 -10.46 18.71 3.48
N ALA A 427 -9.23 18.27 3.29
CA ALA A 427 -8.47 18.53 2.06
C ALA A 427 -9.14 17.93 0.82
N LEU A 428 -9.63 16.68 0.92
CA LEU A 428 -10.40 16.05 -0.17
C LEU A 428 -11.70 16.79 -0.47
N ASN A 429 -12.37 17.33 0.56
CA ASN A 429 -13.59 18.11 0.37
C ASN A 429 -13.28 19.47 -0.26
N LEU A 430 -12.20 20.14 0.15
CA LEU A 430 -11.73 21.40 -0.43
C LEU A 430 -11.36 21.23 -1.90
N GLU A 431 -10.64 20.17 -2.25
CA GLU A 431 -10.32 19.83 -3.62
C GLU A 431 -11.60 19.72 -4.47
N ARG A 432 -12.60 18.97 -3.99
CA ARG A 432 -13.88 18.83 -4.68
C ARG A 432 -14.61 20.16 -4.82
N ILE A 433 -14.51 21.08 -3.87
CA ILE A 433 -15.18 22.39 -3.96
C ILE A 433 -14.46 23.25 -5.00
N ILE A 434 -13.13 23.39 -4.87
CA ILE A 434 -12.29 24.28 -5.70
C ILE A 434 -12.30 23.84 -7.16
N PHE A 435 -12.11 22.54 -7.42
CA PHE A 435 -11.94 22.05 -8.79
C PHE A 435 -13.25 21.67 -9.49
N ARG A 436 -14.34 21.39 -8.76
CA ARG A 436 -15.67 21.16 -9.39
C ARG A 436 -16.29 22.45 -9.91
N GLU A 437 -16.01 23.60 -9.28
CA GLU A 437 -16.38 24.91 -9.83
C GLU A 437 -15.57 25.25 -11.09
N SER A 438 -14.29 24.90 -11.12
CA SER A 438 -13.44 25.05 -12.31
C SER A 438 -13.96 24.20 -13.48
N GLU A 439 -14.28 22.92 -13.25
CA GLU A 439 -14.84 22.05 -14.28
C GLU A 439 -16.20 22.52 -14.79
N LYS A 440 -17.10 22.97 -13.90
CA LYS A 440 -18.40 23.56 -14.32
C LYS A 440 -18.21 24.84 -15.14
N LYS A 441 -17.26 25.71 -14.77
CA LYS A 441 -16.94 26.92 -15.55
C LYS A 441 -16.37 26.56 -16.92
N THR A 442 -15.46 25.60 -17.03
CA THR A 442 -14.91 25.15 -18.31
C THR A 442 -15.96 24.48 -19.21
N LEU A 443 -16.83 23.65 -18.63
CA LEU A 443 -17.98 23.06 -19.35
C LEU A 443 -18.93 24.12 -19.89
N ASN A 444 -19.28 25.12 -19.07
CA ASN A 444 -20.15 26.21 -19.49
C ASN A 444 -19.53 27.09 -20.58
N VAL A 445 -18.22 27.37 -20.52
CA VAL A 445 -17.50 28.11 -21.57
C VAL A 445 -17.44 27.31 -22.88
N ASN A 446 -17.19 25.99 -22.82
CA ASN A 446 -17.18 25.12 -24.00
C ASN A 446 -18.57 24.98 -24.63
N LEU A 447 -19.62 24.89 -23.81
CA LEU A 447 -21.02 24.89 -24.28
C LEU A 447 -21.38 26.23 -24.95
N GLN A 448 -20.98 27.36 -24.36
CA GLN A 448 -21.19 28.68 -24.96
C GLN A 448 -20.40 28.86 -26.26
N HIS A 449 -19.18 28.32 -26.35
CA HIS A 449 -18.37 28.36 -27.56
C HIS A 449 -18.97 27.47 -28.67
N SER A 450 -19.42 26.25 -28.32
CA SER A 450 -20.14 25.36 -29.25
C SER A 450 -21.45 25.96 -29.74
N GLN A 451 -22.20 26.66 -28.88
CA GLN A 451 -23.44 27.34 -29.26
C GLN A 451 -23.18 28.57 -30.15
N ARG A 452 -22.13 29.34 -29.87
CA ARG A 452 -21.68 30.46 -30.73
C ARG A 452 -21.18 29.97 -32.09
N PHE A 453 -20.46 28.85 -32.13
CA PHE A 453 -20.03 28.22 -33.37
C PHE A 453 -21.23 27.74 -34.20
N ARG A 454 -22.20 27.06 -33.57
CA ARG A 454 -23.47 26.66 -34.22
C ARG A 454 -24.25 27.84 -34.80
N LYS A 455 -24.35 28.96 -34.06
CA LYS A 455 -25.00 30.19 -34.53
C LYS A 455 -24.27 30.84 -35.72
N ARG A 456 -22.93 30.73 -35.80
CA ARG A 456 -22.15 31.26 -36.93
C ARG A 456 -22.22 30.37 -38.18
N THR A 457 -22.38 29.07 -38.02
CA THR A 457 -22.38 28.11 -39.15
C THR A 457 -23.75 27.83 -39.77
N GLY A 458 -24.84 28.46 -39.28
CA GLY A 458 -26.16 28.41 -39.93
C GLY A 458 -26.82 27.02 -40.08
N ARG A 459 -26.27 25.95 -39.48
CA ARG A 459 -26.86 24.61 -39.58
C ARG A 459 -27.94 24.41 -38.52
N THR A 460 -29.17 24.77 -38.87
CA THR A 460 -30.39 24.20 -38.28
C THR A 460 -30.55 22.78 -38.83
N LEU A 461 -30.58 21.79 -37.93
CA LEU A 461 -31.04 20.44 -38.27
C LEU A 461 -32.54 20.54 -38.53
N ASP A 462 -32.90 20.63 -39.81
CA ASP A 462 -34.26 20.38 -40.26
C ASP A 462 -34.53 18.90 -40.01
N THR A 463 -35.47 18.61 -39.11
CA THR A 463 -35.89 17.25 -38.77
C THR A 463 -37.12 16.94 -39.61
N ARG A 464 -36.93 16.13 -40.65
CA ARG A 464 -37.96 15.25 -41.20
C ARG A 464 -37.55 13.81 -40.91
#